data_AF-A0A1F4JW23-F1
#
_entry.id   AF-A0A1F4JW23-F1
#
_cell.length_a   1.000
_cell.length_b   1.000
_cell.length_c   1.000
_cell.angle_alpha   90.00
_cell.angle_beta   90.00
_cell.angle_gamma   90.00
#
_symmetry.space_group_name_H-M   'P 1'
#
loop_
_entity.id
_entity.type
_entity.pdbx_description
1 polymer ?
#
loop_
_entity_poly.entity_id
_entity_poly.type
_entity_poly.pdbx_seq_one_letter_code
_entity_poly.pdbx_strand_id
1 'polypeptide(L)' 'MMSCKEAAYLLSQRQDRKLSATETMALRLHLMMCSGCTNFADNMAFLRKTCERIVNDIKQE' A
#
# COMPACT_ATOMS: atom_id res chain seq x y z
N MET A 1 -16.49 -9.92 4.17
CA MET A 1 -15.36 -10.34 3.32
C MET A 1 -15.11 -9.20 2.36
N MET A 2 -13.98 -8.51 2.49
CA MET A 2 -13.66 -7.35 1.64
C MET A 2 -13.30 -7.83 0.23
N SER A 3 -13.76 -7.11 -0.80
CA SER A 3 -13.41 -7.38 -2.20
C SER A 3 -11.99 -6.92 -2.55
N CYS A 4 -11.39 -7.50 -3.58
CA CYS A 4 -10.08 -7.05 -4.06
C CYS A 4 -10.08 -5.57 -4.49
N LYS A 5 -11.22 -5.06 -4.98
CA LYS A 5 -11.38 -3.64 -5.36
C LYS A 5 -11.31 -2.73 -4.14
N GLU A 6 -11.99 -3.08 -3.06
CA GLU A 6 -11.93 -2.35 -1.78
C GLU A 6 -10.53 -2.46 -1.16
N ALA A 7 -9.89 -3.63 -1.24
CA ALA A 7 -8.53 -3.83 -0.77
C ALA A 7 -7.54 -2.92 -1.52
N ALA A 8 -7.61 -2.89 -2.85
CA ALA A 8 -6.79 -2.01 -3.69
C ALA A 8 -7.05 -0.53 -3.40
N TYR A 9 -8.32 -0.17 -3.19
CA TYR A 9 -8.70 1.19 -2.81
C TYR A 9 -8.11 1.61 -1.44
N LEU A 10 -8.17 0.75 -0.43
CA LEU A 10 -7.54 1.01 0.87
C LEU A 10 -6.00 1.04 0.79
N LEU A 11 -5.39 0.18 -0.03
CA LEU A 11 -3.95 0.20 -0.28
C LEU A 11 -3.49 1.50 -0.93
N SER A 12 -4.26 2.03 -1.88
CA SER A 12 -4.03 3.34 -2.47
C SER A 12 -4.17 4.44 -1.42
N GLN A 13 -5.29 4.46 -0.68
CA GLN A 13 -5.52 5.47 0.35
C GLN A 13 -4.45 5.48 1.44
N ARG A 14 -3.83 4.33 1.74
CA ARG A 14 -2.73 4.25 2.70
C ARG A 14 -1.48 5.06 2.29
N GLN A 15 -1.33 5.37 0.99
CA GLN A 15 -0.23 6.20 0.49
C GLN A 15 -0.44 7.70 0.79
N ASP A 16 -1.70 8.13 0.80
CA ASP A 16 -2.10 9.54 1.00
C ASP A 16 -2.47 9.84 2.45
N ARG A 17 -3.10 8.89 3.15
CA ARG A 17 -3.56 9.04 4.52
C ARG A 17 -3.26 7.82 5.38
N LYS A 18 -3.27 8.02 6.69
CA LYS A 18 -3.31 6.90 7.63
C LYS A 18 -4.68 6.23 7.57
N LEU A 19 -4.67 4.90 7.47
CA LEU A 19 -5.88 4.10 7.65
C LEU A 19 -6.25 4.01 9.13
N SER A 20 -7.54 3.89 9.41
CA SER A 20 -8.02 3.56 10.76
C SER A 20 -7.58 2.15 11.17
N ALA A 21 -7.64 1.86 12.47
CA ALA A 21 -7.29 0.53 12.99
C ALA A 21 -8.17 -0.57 12.38
N THR A 22 -9.47 -0.30 12.20
CA THR A 22 -10.44 -1.23 11.60
C THR A 22 -10.13 -1.50 10.12
N GLU A 23 -9.89 -0.44 9.33
CA GLU A 23 -9.50 -0.56 7.92
C GLU A 23 -8.19 -1.36 7.78
N THR A 24 -7.22 -1.08 8.65
CA THR A 24 -5.93 -1.77 8.66
C THR A 24 -6.10 -3.27 8.97
N MET A 25 -6.94 -3.61 9.95
CA MET A 25 -7.18 -5.00 10.33
C MET A 25 -7.90 -5.77 9.21
N ALA A 26 -8.96 -5.19 8.64
CA ALA A 26 -9.69 -5.79 7.53
C ALA A 26 -8.78 -6.01 6.30
N LEU A 27 -7.93 -5.02 6.00
CA LEU A 27 -6.96 -5.13 4.91
C LEU A 27 -5.95 -6.26 5.17
N ARG A 28 -5.37 -6.34 6.38
CA ARG A 28 -4.44 -7.42 6.73
C ARG A 28 -5.06 -8.81 6.59
N LEU A 29 -6.30 -8.99 7.04
CA LEU A 29 -7.02 -10.26 6.88
C LEU A 29 -7.15 -10.65 5.40
N HIS A 30 -7.48 -9.69 4.53
CA HIS A 30 -7.59 -9.94 3.10
C HIS A 30 -6.24 -10.27 2.44
N LEU A 31 -5.16 -9.57 2.82
CA LEU A 31 -3.83 -9.82 2.27
C LEU A 31 -3.34 -11.25 2.60
N MET A 32 -3.64 -11.77 3.79
CA MET A 32 -3.28 -13.15 4.15
C MET A 32 -3.91 -14.23 3.26
N MET A 33 -5.03 -13.92 2.59
CA MET A 33 -5.78 -14.86 1.75
C MET A 33 -5.70 -14.55 0.25
N CYS A 34 -5.12 -13.42 -0.15
CA CYS A 34 -5.06 -12.99 -1.54
C CYS A 34 -3.63 -12.60 -1.95
N SER A 35 -2.99 -13.46 -2.73
CA SER A 35 -1.66 -13.20 -3.30
C SER A 35 -1.66 -11.99 -4.25
N GLY A 36 -2.72 -11.79 -5.04
CA GLY A 36 -2.84 -10.66 -5.95
C GLY A 36 -2.79 -9.31 -5.22
N CYS A 37 -3.56 -9.16 -4.14
CA CYS A 37 -3.53 -7.95 -3.33
C CYS A 37 -2.24 -7.80 -2.53
N THR A 38 -1.60 -8.90 -2.11
CA THR A 38 -0.28 -8.89 -1.47
C THR A 38 0.78 -8.35 -2.42
N ASN A 39 0.87 -8.89 -3.64
CA ASN A 39 1.81 -8.41 -4.66
C ASN A 39 1.56 -6.93 -5.00
N PHE A 40 0.30 -6.51 -5.06
CA PHE A 40 -0.04 -5.10 -5.28
C PHE A 40 0.44 -4.19 -4.13
N ALA A 41 0.28 -4.63 -2.87
CA ALA A 41 0.78 -3.91 -1.71
C ALA A 41 2.31 -3.76 -1.74
N ASP A 42 3.02 -4.83 -2.13
CA ASP A 42 4.48 -4.83 -2.25
C ASP A 42 4.95 -3.89 -3.38
N ASN A 43 4.27 -3.90 -4.52
CA ASN A 43 4.55 -2.98 -5.63
C ASN A 43 4.38 -1.52 -5.19
N MET A 44 3.31 -1.19 -4.46
CA MET A 44 3.10 0.17 -3.93
C MET A 44 4.22 0.58 -2.96
N ALA A 45 4.66 -0.33 -2.08
CA ALA A 45 5.77 -0.07 -1.17
C ALA A 45 7.10 0.13 -1.90
N PHE A 46 7.34 -0.64 -2.96
CA PHE A 46 8.52 -0.50 -3.82
C PHE A 46 8.54 0.87 -4.54
N LEU A 47 7.42 1.24 -5.17
CA LEU A 47 7.28 2.53 -5.83
C LEU A 47 7.52 3.69 -4.87
N ARG A 48 6.91 3.64 -3.67
CA ARG A 48 7.09 4.68 -2.65
C ARG A 48 8.57 4.88 -2.27
N LYS A 49 9.27 3.78 -1.96
CA LYS A 49 10.70 3.82 -1.62
C LYS A 49 11.56 4.35 -2.76
N THR A 50 11.23 3.97 -3.99
CA THR A 50 11.97 4.40 -5.19
C THR A 50 11.79 5.90 -5.42
N CYS A 51 10.55 6.41 -5.32
CA CYS A 51 10.27 7.84 -5.42
C CYS A 51 10.98 8.63 -4.31
N GLU A 52 10.94 8.15 -3.07
CA GLU A 52 11.65 8.78 -1.95
C GLU A 52 13.16 8.84 -2.20
N ARG A 53 13.74 7.76 -2.72
CA ARG A 53 15.16 7.74 -3.11
C ARG A 53 15.46 8.76 -4.20
N ILE A 54 14.69 8.80 -5.28
CA ILE A 54 14.88 9.76 -6.37
C ILE A 54 14.82 11.21 -5.87
N VAL A 55 13.83 11.53 -5.03
CA VAL A 55 13.69 12.87 -4.44
C VAL A 55 14.89 13.22 -3.56
N ASN A 56 15.44 12.25 -2.83
CA ASN A 56 16.62 12.47 -2.01
C ASN A 56 17.86 12.64 -2.87
N ASP A 57 18.05 11.83 -3.91
CA ASP A 57 19.19 11.92 -4.84
C ASP A 57 19.22 13.31 -5.51
N ILE A 58 18.07 13.83 -5.97
CA ILE A 58 17.94 15.19 -6.54
C ILE A 58 18.33 16.28 -5.54
N LYS A 59 18.06 16.09 -4.23
CA LYS A 59 18.40 17.08 -3.19
C LYS A 59 19.88 17.09 -2.81
N GLN A 60 20.66 16.09 -3.24
CA GLN A 60 22.09 15.98 -2.93
C GLN A 60 23.00 16.60 -4.01
N GLU A 61 22.43 17.03 -5.14
CA GLU A 61 23.07 17.83 -6.20
C GLU A 61 22.81 19.33 -5.99
#